data_AF-A0A4R7FPU5-F1
#
_entry.id   AF-A0A4R7FPU5-F1
#
_cell.length_a   1.000
_cell.length_b   1.000
_cell.length_c   1.000
_cell.angle_alpha   90.00
_cell.angle_beta   90.00
_cell.angle_gamma   90.00
#
_symmetry.space_group_name_H-M   'P 1'
#
loop_
_entity.id
_entity.type
_entity.pdbx_description
1 polymer ?
#
loop_
_entity_poly.entity_id
_entity_poly.type
_entity_poly.pdbx_seq_one_letter_code
_entity_poly.pdbx_strand_id
1 'polypeptide(L)' 'MTARRQLQAEIESAVREQATAAQIVDLIIRAGWQPRPLPDPNSEYLEGVLANGVRVPIEIRHAMVGQPL' A
#
# COMPACT_ATOMS: atom_id res chain seq x y z
N MET A 1 4.39 21.07 -14.70
CA MET A 1 4.37 19.59 -14.82
C MET A 1 3.17 19.07 -14.06
N THR A 2 2.42 18.11 -14.60
CA THR A 2 1.28 17.50 -13.89
C THR A 2 1.77 16.58 -12.78
N ALA A 3 1.14 16.61 -11.60
CA ALA A 3 1.52 15.82 -10.42
C ALA A 3 1.70 14.31 -10.71
N ARG A 4 0.94 13.78 -11.68
CA ARG A 4 1.05 12.40 -12.15
C ARG A 4 2.39 12.06 -12.81
N ARG A 5 2.90 12.97 -13.65
CA ARG A 5 4.19 12.75 -14.34
C ARG A 5 5.36 12.83 -13.38
N GLN A 6 5.24 13.67 -12.35
CA GLN A 6 6.26 13.77 -11.30
C GLN A 6 6.32 12.51 -10.44
N LEU A 7 5.16 12.00 -9.96
CA LEU A 7 5.12 10.74 -9.21
C LEU A 7 5.70 9.58 -10.04
N GLN A 8 5.33 9.48 -11.31
CA GLN A 8 5.84 8.42 -12.18
C GLN A 8 7.38 8.45 -12.26
N ALA A 9 7.97 9.64 -12.45
CA ALA A 9 9.42 9.79 -12.50
C ALA A 9 10.10 9.42 -11.17
N GLU A 10 9.48 9.77 -10.03
CA GLU A 10 9.99 9.45 -8.70
C GLU A 10 9.92 7.93 -8.42
N ILE A 11 8.83 7.26 -8.81
CA ILE A 11 8.71 5.79 -8.72
C ILE A 11 9.74 5.11 -9.63
N GLU A 12 9.88 5.55 -10.88
CA GLU A 12 10.86 4.99 -11.81
C GLU A 12 12.30 5.15 -11.29
N SER A 13 12.62 6.28 -10.65
CA SER A 13 13.92 6.48 -10.00
C SER A 13 14.13 5.51 -8.84
N ALA A 14 13.13 5.41 -7.94
CA ALA A 14 13.19 4.53 -6.78
C ALA A 14 13.39 3.05 -7.19
N VAL A 15 12.71 2.60 -8.25
CA VAL A 15 12.88 1.24 -8.79
C VAL A 15 14.30 1.02 -9.34
N ARG A 16 14.85 1.99 -10.09
CA ARG A 16 16.24 1.91 -10.59
C ARG A 16 17.27 1.87 -9.45
N GLU A 17 16.98 2.56 -8.36
CA GLU A 17 17.79 2.60 -7.14
C GLU A 17 17.57 1.37 -6.23
N GLN A 18 16.82 0.37 -6.69
CA GLN A 18 16.48 -0.85 -5.95
C GLN A 18 15.79 -0.57 -4.62
N ALA A 19 14.96 0.47 -4.56
CA ALA A 19 14.13 0.76 -3.41
C ALA A 19 13.22 -0.43 -3.09
N THR A 20 13.10 -0.73 -1.80
CA THR A 20 12.19 -1.75 -1.30
C THR A 20 10.74 -1.35 -1.53
N ALA A 21 9.83 -2.33 -1.56
CA ALA A 21 8.39 -2.08 -1.68
C ALA A 21 7.88 -1.11 -0.61
N ALA A 22 8.39 -1.20 0.62
CA ALA A 22 8.02 -0.28 1.71
C ALA A 22 8.40 1.19 1.41
N GLN A 23 9.59 1.41 0.85
CA GLN A 23 10.05 2.76 0.48
C GLN A 23 9.21 3.37 -0.64
N ILE A 24 8.80 2.57 -1.63
CA ILE A 24 7.91 3.00 -2.72
C ILE A 24 6.52 3.34 -2.17
N VAL A 25 5.98 2.54 -1.25
CA VAL A 25 4.70 2.85 -0.58
C VAL A 25 4.78 4.16 0.20
N ASP A 26 5.85 4.38 0.96
CA ASP A 26 6.05 5.64 1.69
C ASP A 26 6.19 6.86 0.78
N LEU A 27 6.76 6.70 -0.42
CA LEU A 27 6.81 7.74 -1.45
C LEU A 27 5.39 8.09 -1.92
N ILE A 28 4.58 7.09 -2.26
CA ILE A 28 3.19 7.28 -2.73
C ILE A 28 2.34 7.99 -1.67
N ILE A 29 2.47 7.60 -0.40
CA ILE A 29 1.77 8.24 0.72
C ILE A 29 2.22 9.69 0.89
N ARG A 30 3.53 9.96 0.88
CA ARG A 30 4.06 11.33 1.03
C ARG A 30 3.69 12.24 -0.13
N ALA A 31 3.57 11.69 -1.34
CA ALA A 31 3.11 12.41 -2.51
C ALA A 31 1.59 12.71 -2.48
N GLY A 32 0.85 12.22 -1.47
CA GLY A 32 -0.58 12.47 -1.30
C GLY A 32 -1.47 11.68 -2.28
N TRP A 33 -0.91 10.67 -2.95
CA TRP A 33 -1.62 9.90 -3.97
C TRP A 33 -2.51 8.80 -3.39
N GLN A 34 -2.07 8.21 -2.29
CA GLN A 34 -2.88 7.26 -1.53
C GLN A 34 -2.82 7.65 -0.06
N PRO A 35 -3.96 7.78 0.63
CA PRO A 35 -3.94 7.96 2.07
C PRO A 35 -3.28 6.76 2.73
N ARG A 36 -2.54 6.98 3.82
CA ARG A 36 -2.07 5.88 4.66
C ARG A 36 -3.32 5.09 5.09
N PRO A 37 -3.39 3.76 4.85
CA PRO A 37 -4.49 2.97 5.35
C PRO A 37 -4.50 3.11 6.88
N LEU A 38 -5.60 3.62 7.42
CA LEU A 38 -5.82 3.56 8.86
C LEU A 38 -6.20 2.11 9.20
N PRO A 39 -5.71 1.56 10.32
CA PRO A 39 -6.20 0.30 10.85
C PRO A 39 -7.71 0.45 11.12
N ASP A 40 -8.51 -0.50 10.64
CA ASP A 40 -9.93 -0.53 11.00
C ASP A 40 -10.06 -1.18 12.38
N PRO A 41 -10.66 -0.52 13.39
CA PRO A 41 -10.83 -1.10 14.71
C PRO A 41 -11.71 -2.37 14.71
N ASN A 42 -12.50 -2.59 13.65
CA ASN A 42 -13.33 -3.79 13.47
C ASN A 42 -12.66 -4.83 12.56
N SER A 43 -11.40 -4.62 12.15
CA SER A 43 -10.72 -5.58 11.29
C SER A 43 -10.30 -6.83 12.06
N GLU A 44 -10.54 -7.98 11.42
CA GLU A 44 -9.95 -9.25 11.83
C GLU A 44 -8.61 -9.43 11.11
N TYR A 45 -7.62 -9.99 11.80
CA TYR A 45 -6.31 -10.29 11.23
C TYR A 45 -6.12 -11.80 11.15
N LEU A 46 -5.84 -12.31 9.95
CA LEU A 46 -5.45 -13.69 9.72
C LEU A 46 -3.97 -13.79 9.37
N GLU A 47 -3.37 -14.96 9.56
CA GLU A 47 -2.03 -15.26 9.04
C GLU A 47 -2.12 -15.94 7.67
N GLY A 48 -1.65 -15.24 6.64
CA GLY A 48 -1.37 -15.82 5.33
C GLY A 48 0.00 -16.48 5.31
N VAL A 49 0.16 -17.56 4.54
CA VAL A 49 1.46 -18.18 4.27
C VAL A 49 1.78 -18.01 2.79
N LEU A 50 2.86 -17.30 2.49
CA LEU A 50 3.35 -17.11 1.12
C LEU A 50 3.99 -18.41 0.58
N ALA A 51 4.16 -18.49 -0.74
CA ALA A 51 4.76 -19.68 -1.40
C ALA A 51 6.19 -20.00 -0.92
N ASN A 52 6.90 -19.03 -0.36
CA ASN A 52 8.23 -19.18 0.23
C ASN A 52 8.20 -19.55 1.73
N GLY A 53 7.01 -19.82 2.30
CA GLY A 53 6.82 -20.17 3.71
C GLY A 53 6.79 -18.99 4.68
N VAL A 54 7.00 -17.76 4.22
CA VAL A 54 6.91 -16.56 5.07
C VAL A 54 5.45 -16.32 5.48
N ARG A 55 5.23 -16.12 6.78
CA ARG A 55 3.92 -15.73 7.34
C ARG A 55 3.75 -14.21 7.23
N VAL A 56 2.59 -13.79 6.74
CA VAL A 56 2.23 -12.37 6.60
C VAL A 56 0.84 -12.11 7.17
N PRO A 57 0.62 -10.99 7.89
CA PRO A 57 -0.70 -10.64 8.37
C PRO A 57 -1.59 -10.23 7.19
N ILE A 58 -2.83 -10.72 7.18
CA ILE A 58 -3.89 -10.34 6.24
C ILE A 58 -4.97 -9.64 7.06
N GLU A 59 -5.16 -8.34 6.81
CA GLU A 59 -6.25 -7.55 7.37
C GLU A 59 -7.53 -7.80 6.58
N ILE A 60 -8.55 -8.36 7.23
CA ILE A 60 -9.91 -8.49 6.67
C ILE A 60 -10.70 -7.26 7.10
N ARG A 61 -11.07 -6.44 6.12
CA ARG A 61 -11.94 -5.27 6.32
C ARG A 61 -13.37 -5.68 6.00
N HIS A 62 -14.25 -5.66 7.00
CA HIS A 62 -15.67 -5.87 6.78
C HIS A 62 -16.26 -4.60 6.17
N ALA A 63 -16.38 -4.55 4.85
CA ALA A 63 -17.12 -3.46 4.21
C ALA A 63 -18.54 -3.46 4.76
N MET A 64 -18.96 -2.36 5.41
CA MET A 64 -20.36 -2.18 5.77
C MET A 64 -21.16 -2.22 4.46
N VAL A 65 -22.06 -3.20 4.33
CA VAL A 65 -22.94 -3.35 3.19
C VAL A 65 -23.72 -2.04 3.01
N GLY A 66 -23.35 -1.21 2.03
CA GLY A 66 -24.05 0.05 1.74
C GLY A 66 -23.23 1.25 1.26
N GLN A 67 -21.90 1.20 1.15
CA GLN A 67 -21.12 2.30 0.55
C GLN A 67 -20.37 1.86 -0.72
N PRO A 68 -20.45 2.62 -1.82
CA PRO A 68 -19.72 2.30 -3.05
C PRO A 68 -18.22 2.51 -2.87
N LEU A 69 -17.44 1.65 -3.54
CA LEU A 69 -15.98 1.70 -3.65
C LEU A 69 -15.50 2.98 -4.35
#